data_AF-A0A2A2K2U7-F1
#
_entry.id   AF-A0A2A2K2U7-F1
#
_cell.length_a   1.000
_cell.length_b   1.000
_cell.length_c   1.000
_cell.angle_alpha   90.00
_cell.angle_beta   90.00
_cell.angle_gamma   90.00
#
_symmetry.space_group_name_H-M   'P 1'
#
loop_
_entity.id
_entity.type
_entity.pdbx_description
1 polymer ?
#
loop_
_entity_poly.entity_id
_entity_poly.type
_entity_poly.pdbx_seq_one_letter_code
_entity_poly.pdbx_strand_id
1 'polypeptide(L)'
;MPNSIQFPLLLLLSLVPVILCQESIVPAIRVVRLQIDYENADISSVQKINKWNSIMRNSVMASLRFINKHWLICGEEEDEKSPTDCGKAQVTGDIVNDHHYQINVTFISGRDPVKNAKVEATSTVFAVSQIGLKGGIFQYTNALKVLGKPSATLKFDEAFFCYRGQSLVEGDKCHLCKAGERFDDRRNGCVKCDKGTYQDKQGAFECKKCAEGQTTVSTGSPLARDCIQRCPVGYQRDSTGTRCLPCPIGTFKTADLPLCVTCPRGLSTLSVGAKNSSLCSIKMCLPGTFLNITTLECEQCEFGLYSSEYNGRICKACPVNTTTYQKGSNSITQCESTDQCRAKTHRCHWLAACFDLPDEDHKRRYFCKCRPGYIGNGFHCADACDNFCMNGGSCVKIGNGDARCLCAKEFKGIRCNTQVPSGVISGI
;
A
#
# COMPACT_ATOMS: atom_id res chain seq x y z
N MET A 1 19.68 69.71 1.67
CA MET A 1 19.88 68.87 0.47
C MET A 1 20.92 67.81 0.80
N PRO A 2 20.75 66.52 0.47
CA PRO A 2 19.53 65.74 0.28
C PRO A 2 19.39 64.57 1.29
N ASN A 3 18.15 64.14 1.48
CA ASN A 3 17.73 62.93 2.19
C ASN A 3 17.93 61.69 1.30
N SER A 4 18.50 60.62 1.86
CA SER A 4 18.57 59.30 1.21
C SER A 4 17.42 58.43 1.71
N ILE A 5 16.42 58.25 0.85
CA ILE A 5 15.25 57.39 1.07
C ILE A 5 15.64 55.95 0.75
N GLN A 6 15.45 55.06 1.71
CA GLN A 6 15.68 53.64 1.60
C GLN A 6 14.37 52.97 1.15
N PHE A 7 14.33 52.42 -0.05
CA PHE A 7 13.21 51.62 -0.56
C PHE A 7 13.26 50.20 0.06
N PRO A 8 12.20 49.69 0.70
CA PRO A 8 12.07 48.26 0.93
C PRO A 8 11.39 47.59 -0.28
N LEU A 9 11.99 46.48 -0.68
CA LEU A 9 11.57 45.56 -1.72
C LEU A 9 10.20 44.95 -1.38
N LEU A 10 9.15 45.31 -2.12
CA LEU A 10 7.83 44.67 -2.01
C LEU A 10 7.89 43.25 -2.60
N LEU A 11 7.90 42.23 -1.74
CA LEU A 11 7.63 40.85 -2.14
C LEU A 11 6.12 40.71 -2.43
N LEU A 12 5.77 40.70 -3.71
CA LEU A 12 4.45 40.26 -4.18
C LEU A 12 4.33 38.75 -3.97
N LEU A 13 3.82 38.34 -2.81
CA LEU A 13 3.30 36.99 -2.60
C LEU A 13 2.05 36.84 -3.47
N SER A 14 2.20 36.11 -4.58
CA SER A 14 1.09 35.61 -5.36
C SER A 14 0.24 34.71 -4.47
N LEU A 15 -0.91 35.22 -4.05
CA LEU A 15 -2.01 34.43 -3.51
C LEU A 15 -2.52 33.51 -4.63
N VAL A 16 -1.86 32.37 -4.81
CA VAL A 16 -2.49 31.21 -5.44
C VAL A 16 -3.67 30.86 -4.53
N PRO A 17 -4.92 30.79 -5.03
CA PRO A 17 -6.00 30.29 -4.22
C PRO A 17 -5.67 28.84 -3.89
N VAL A 18 -5.23 28.61 -2.64
CA VAL A 18 -5.34 27.30 -2.03
C VAL A 18 -6.81 26.97 -2.15
N ILE A 19 -7.14 26.08 -3.09
CA ILE A 19 -8.41 25.37 -3.11
C ILE A 19 -8.41 24.60 -1.80
N LEU A 20 -8.85 25.28 -0.74
CA LEU A 20 -9.22 24.66 0.51
C LEU A 20 -10.19 23.56 0.12
N CYS A 21 -9.77 22.32 0.32
CA CYS A 21 -10.63 21.16 0.27
C CYS A 21 -11.72 21.45 1.31
N GLN A 22 -12.84 22.00 0.84
CA GLN A 22 -13.90 22.53 1.69
C GLN A 22 -14.29 21.44 2.66
N GLU A 23 -14.16 21.73 3.94
CA GLU A 23 -14.41 20.78 5.01
C GLU A 23 -15.75 20.11 4.76
N SER A 24 -15.76 18.78 4.86
CA SER A 24 -16.89 17.90 4.55
C SER A 24 -17.95 17.99 5.65
N ILE A 25 -18.27 19.18 6.14
CA ILE A 25 -19.10 19.42 7.30
C ILE A 25 -20.26 20.30 6.89
N VAL A 26 -21.48 19.79 7.06
CA VAL A 26 -22.73 20.52 6.79
C VAL A 26 -23.57 20.63 8.05
N PRO A 27 -24.47 21.61 8.16
CA PRO A 27 -25.39 21.69 9.29
C PRO A 27 -26.26 20.44 9.41
N ALA A 28 -26.41 19.90 10.63
CA ALA A 28 -27.35 18.82 10.89
C ALA A 28 -28.80 19.32 10.83
N ILE A 29 -29.71 18.40 10.54
CA ILE A 29 -31.16 18.64 10.54
C ILE A 29 -31.59 18.79 11.98
N ARG A 30 -32.10 19.98 12.34
CA ARG A 30 -32.68 20.22 13.66
C ARG A 30 -34.13 19.77 13.66
N VAL A 31 -34.48 18.84 14.55
CA VAL A 31 -35.84 18.40 14.80
C VAL A 31 -36.25 18.88 16.18
N VAL A 32 -37.36 19.61 16.24
CA VAL A 32 -37.92 20.14 17.47
C VAL A 32 -39.21 19.39 17.79
N ARG A 33 -39.41 19.09 19.08
CA ARG A 33 -40.66 18.59 19.64
C ARG A 33 -41.23 19.64 20.60
N LEU A 34 -42.42 20.13 20.29
CA LEU A 34 -43.23 20.93 21.19
C LEU A 34 -44.26 20.03 21.85
N GLN A 35 -44.33 20.09 23.18
CA GLN A 35 -45.38 19.44 23.95
C GLN A 35 -46.27 20.50 24.60
N ILE A 36 -47.57 20.36 24.36
CA ILE A 36 -48.62 21.24 24.87
C ILE A 36 -49.55 20.39 25.74
N ASP A 37 -49.60 20.72 27.01
CA ASP A 37 -50.40 20.01 28.01
C ASP A 37 -51.73 20.74 28.27
N TYR A 38 -52.83 20.00 28.26
CA TYR A 38 -54.17 20.48 28.62
C TYR A 38 -54.63 19.71 29.86
N GLU A 39 -54.28 20.23 31.04
CA GLU A 39 -54.45 19.57 32.35
C GLU A 39 -55.90 19.50 32.85
N ASN A 40 -56.84 20.20 32.20
CA ASN A 40 -58.26 20.24 32.55
C ASN A 40 -59.15 19.97 31.31
N ALA A 41 -58.72 19.06 30.45
CA ALA A 41 -59.43 18.70 29.22
C ALA A 41 -60.63 17.78 29.52
N ASP A 42 -61.75 18.00 28.82
CA ASP A 42 -62.91 17.10 28.88
C ASP A 42 -62.72 15.93 27.91
N ILE A 43 -62.05 14.88 28.40
CA ILE A 43 -61.73 13.67 27.62
C ILE A 43 -63.01 12.96 27.14
N SER A 44 -64.08 13.01 27.93
CA SER A 44 -65.37 12.37 27.60
C SER A 44 -66.00 12.99 26.35
N SER A 45 -65.84 14.29 26.18
CA SER A 45 -66.29 15.02 24.99
C SER A 45 -65.37 14.79 23.79
N VAL A 46 -64.05 14.72 24.01
CA VAL A 46 -63.07 14.42 22.96
C VAL A 46 -63.35 13.07 22.31
N GLN A 47 -63.61 12.04 23.10
CA GLN A 47 -63.87 10.68 22.60
C GLN A 47 -65.15 10.56 21.77
N LYS A 48 -66.12 11.46 21.95
CA LYS A 48 -67.36 11.52 21.15
C LYS A 48 -67.16 12.17 19.78
N ILE A 49 -66.03 12.85 19.56
CA ILE A 49 -65.76 13.54 18.30
C ILE A 49 -65.18 12.56 17.27
N ASN A 50 -65.98 12.26 16.25
CA ASN A 50 -65.55 11.44 15.13
C ASN A 50 -64.31 12.05 14.43
N LYS A 51 -63.28 11.22 14.21
CA LYS A 51 -62.01 11.61 13.56
C LYS A 51 -61.27 12.74 14.30
N TRP A 52 -61.38 12.80 15.63
CA TRP A 52 -60.68 13.77 16.48
C TRP A 52 -59.20 13.97 16.11
N ASN A 53 -58.44 12.88 15.93
CA ASN A 53 -57.01 12.97 15.60
C ASN A 53 -56.71 13.77 14.33
N SER A 54 -57.58 13.67 13.31
CA SER A 54 -57.44 14.43 12.06
C SER A 54 -57.79 15.91 12.27
N ILE A 55 -58.85 16.18 13.02
CA ILE A 55 -59.31 17.54 13.35
C ILE A 55 -58.24 18.27 14.18
N MET A 56 -57.76 17.64 15.25
CA MET A 56 -56.68 18.11 16.12
C MET A 56 -55.41 18.37 15.29
N ARG A 57 -54.97 17.40 14.48
CA ARG A 57 -53.81 17.56 13.59
C ARG A 57 -53.97 18.79 12.69
N ASN A 58 -55.08 18.91 11.97
CA ASN A 58 -55.31 20.04 11.05
C ASN A 58 -55.29 21.38 11.77
N SER A 59 -55.87 21.44 12.97
CA SER A 59 -55.84 22.63 13.81
C SER A 59 -54.43 23.00 14.23
N VAL A 60 -53.68 22.06 14.79
CA VAL A 60 -52.30 22.29 15.26
C VAL A 60 -51.39 22.67 14.09
N MET A 61 -51.58 22.06 12.92
CA MET A 61 -50.87 22.46 11.70
C MET A 61 -51.21 23.88 11.27
N ALA A 62 -52.47 24.32 11.39
CA ALA A 62 -52.85 25.71 11.11
C ALA A 62 -52.19 26.69 12.10
N SER A 63 -52.11 26.33 13.38
CA SER A 63 -51.39 27.08 14.41
C SER A 63 -49.90 27.21 14.07
N LEU A 64 -49.22 26.11 13.70
CA LEU A 64 -47.83 26.13 13.27
C LEU A 64 -47.62 26.98 12.02
N ARG A 65 -48.48 26.86 11.01
CA ARG A 65 -48.42 27.68 9.78
C ARG A 65 -48.59 29.17 10.08
N PHE A 66 -49.47 29.50 11.03
CA PHE A 66 -49.66 30.89 11.44
C PHE A 66 -48.39 31.45 12.10
N ILE A 67 -47.73 30.66 12.96
CA ILE A 67 -46.44 31.03 13.55
C ILE A 67 -45.41 31.18 12.43
N ASN A 68 -45.28 30.18 11.55
CA ASN A 68 -44.28 30.16 10.49
C ASN A 68 -44.40 31.32 9.50
N LYS A 69 -45.63 31.76 9.23
CA LYS A 69 -45.94 32.91 8.39
C LYS A 69 -45.34 34.23 8.92
N HIS A 70 -45.14 34.35 10.24
CA HIS A 70 -44.60 35.55 10.87
C HIS A 70 -43.14 35.37 11.30
N TRP A 71 -42.74 34.15 11.63
CA TRP A 71 -41.40 33.79 12.10
C TRP A 71 -40.98 32.52 11.40
N LEU A 72 -39.84 32.50 10.72
CA LEU A 72 -39.40 31.38 9.88
C LEU A 72 -38.88 30.18 10.71
N ILE A 73 -39.74 29.62 11.57
CA ILE A 73 -39.46 28.52 12.49
C ILE A 73 -39.20 27.19 11.80
N CYS A 74 -39.56 27.04 10.53
CA CYS A 74 -39.37 25.82 9.73
C CYS A 74 -38.25 25.96 8.68
N GLY A 75 -37.46 27.05 8.75
CA GLY A 75 -36.32 27.32 7.87
C GLY A 75 -36.68 28.02 6.56
N GLU A 76 -35.64 28.57 5.92
CA GLU A 76 -35.65 29.12 4.55
C GLU A 76 -35.17 27.98 3.62
N GLU A 77 -35.95 27.57 2.62
CA GLU A 77 -35.42 26.69 1.56
C GLU A 77 -34.53 27.52 0.61
N GLU A 78 -33.40 26.96 0.17
CA GLU A 78 -32.50 27.58 -0.82
C GLU A 78 -33.15 27.70 -2.22
N ASP A 79 -34.25 26.99 -2.47
CA ASP A 79 -35.10 27.16 -3.66
C ASP A 79 -36.19 28.21 -3.39
N GLU A 80 -35.97 29.39 -3.94
CA GLU A 80 -36.60 30.70 -3.69
C GLU A 80 -38.13 30.82 -3.92
N LYS A 81 -38.95 29.76 -3.81
CA LYS A 81 -40.37 29.82 -4.24
C LYS A 81 -41.45 29.26 -3.33
N SER A 82 -41.21 28.81 -2.11
CA SER A 82 -42.33 28.68 -1.15
C SER A 82 -41.89 28.74 0.32
N PRO A 83 -42.60 29.49 1.19
CA PRO A 83 -42.46 29.34 2.63
C PRO A 83 -42.78 27.89 3.00
N THR A 84 -41.84 27.21 3.67
CA THR A 84 -42.06 25.85 4.16
C THR A 84 -43.26 25.87 5.12
N ASP A 85 -44.35 25.19 4.79
CA ASP A 85 -45.57 25.20 5.62
C ASP A 85 -45.45 24.31 6.87
N CYS A 86 -44.21 24.07 7.30
CA CYS A 86 -43.84 23.02 8.24
C CYS A 86 -44.40 21.64 7.81
N GLY A 87 -44.66 21.43 6.52
CA GLY A 87 -45.57 20.40 5.98
C GLY A 87 -45.25 18.94 6.27
N LYS A 88 -44.07 18.65 6.84
CA LYS A 88 -43.68 17.33 7.34
C LYS A 88 -43.88 17.15 8.85
N ALA A 89 -44.51 18.10 9.53
CA ALA A 89 -44.72 18.00 10.97
C ALA A 89 -45.62 16.80 11.33
N GLN A 90 -45.19 16.08 12.36
CA GLN A 90 -45.92 14.99 12.98
C GLN A 90 -46.64 15.53 14.22
N VAL A 91 -47.97 15.54 14.17
CA VAL A 91 -48.82 15.88 15.33
C VAL A 91 -49.42 14.60 15.87
N THR A 92 -49.26 14.39 17.18
CA THR A 92 -49.83 13.28 17.95
C THR A 92 -50.54 13.83 19.17
N GLY A 93 -51.55 13.11 19.63
CA GLY A 93 -52.34 13.49 20.79
C GLY A 93 -52.57 12.27 21.65
N ASP A 94 -52.29 12.41 22.94
CA ASP A 94 -52.26 11.33 23.91
C ASP A 94 -53.15 11.68 25.10
N ILE A 95 -53.99 10.74 25.54
CA ILE A 95 -54.78 10.86 26.77
C ILE A 95 -53.88 10.39 27.91
N VAL A 96 -53.44 11.30 28.78
CA VAL A 96 -52.54 10.99 29.89
C VAL A 96 -53.34 10.44 31.08
N ASN A 97 -54.48 11.07 31.38
CA ASN A 97 -55.46 10.62 32.38
C ASN A 97 -56.84 11.22 32.04
N ASP A 98 -57.84 11.00 32.91
CA ASP A 98 -59.25 11.41 32.67
C ASP A 98 -59.48 12.92 32.48
N HIS A 99 -58.52 13.76 32.86
CA HIS A 99 -58.61 15.22 32.75
C HIS A 99 -57.41 15.83 32.01
N HIS A 100 -56.46 15.04 31.53
CA HIS A 100 -55.21 15.53 30.94
C HIS A 100 -55.04 14.99 29.52
N TYR A 101 -55.08 15.92 28.57
CA TYR A 101 -54.75 15.66 27.17
C TYR A 101 -53.41 16.29 26.81
N GLN A 102 -52.54 15.53 26.15
CA GLN A 102 -51.22 16.00 25.72
C GLN A 102 -51.17 16.05 24.19
N ILE A 103 -50.69 17.17 23.62
CA ILE A 103 -50.40 17.28 22.20
C ILE A 103 -48.89 17.37 22.00
N ASN A 104 -48.36 16.50 21.15
CA ASN A 104 -46.97 16.46 20.77
C ASN A 104 -46.82 16.83 19.29
N VAL A 105 -45.95 17.80 19.00
CA VAL A 105 -45.73 18.36 17.67
C VAL A 105 -44.25 18.27 17.34
N THR A 106 -43.88 17.39 16.42
CA THR A 106 -42.49 17.19 15.99
C THR A 106 -42.32 17.68 14.57
N PHE A 107 -41.36 18.58 14.33
CA PHE A 107 -41.10 19.13 12.99
C PHE A 107 -39.63 19.49 12.79
N ILE A 108 -39.21 19.56 11.53
CA ILE A 108 -37.88 20.08 11.17
C ILE A 108 -37.92 21.60 11.34
N SER A 109 -37.11 22.12 12.24
CA SER A 109 -37.10 23.54 12.57
C SER A 109 -35.91 24.26 11.92
N GLY A 110 -36.08 25.55 11.66
CA GLY A 110 -34.97 26.46 11.40
C GLY A 110 -33.98 26.50 12.58
N ARG A 111 -32.75 26.92 12.29
CA ARG A 111 -31.74 27.14 13.33
C ARG A 111 -31.98 28.47 14.02
N ASP A 112 -31.71 28.48 15.31
CA ASP A 112 -31.73 29.72 16.07
C ASP A 112 -30.49 30.57 15.72
N PRO A 113 -30.63 31.90 15.61
CA PRO A 113 -31.89 32.63 15.78
C PRO A 113 -32.73 32.64 14.49
N VAL A 114 -34.03 32.38 14.62
CA VAL A 114 -34.99 32.46 13.51
C VAL A 114 -35.39 33.91 13.25
N LYS A 115 -35.57 34.23 11.97
CA LYS A 115 -35.92 35.60 11.52
C LYS A 115 -37.44 35.79 11.48
N ASN A 116 -37.87 37.01 11.75
CA ASN A 116 -39.23 37.43 11.46
C ASN A 116 -39.39 37.66 9.94
N ALA A 117 -40.52 37.27 9.37
CA ALA A 117 -40.78 37.33 7.94
C ALA A 117 -40.99 38.76 7.40
N LYS A 118 -41.23 39.76 8.28
CA LYS A 118 -41.58 41.14 7.87
C LYS A 118 -40.70 42.22 8.48
N VAL A 119 -40.04 41.94 9.60
CA VAL A 119 -39.20 42.91 10.31
C VAL A 119 -37.82 42.32 10.58
N GLU A 120 -36.81 43.15 10.77
CA GLU A 120 -35.44 42.74 11.12
C GLU A 120 -35.32 42.28 12.59
N ALA A 121 -36.28 41.49 13.07
CA ALA A 121 -36.26 40.90 14.40
C ALA A 121 -35.81 39.44 14.32
N THR A 122 -35.05 39.01 15.32
CA THR A 122 -34.62 37.62 15.48
C THR A 122 -35.03 37.08 16.85
N SER A 123 -35.29 35.79 16.93
CA SER A 123 -35.71 35.13 18.18
C SER A 123 -35.37 33.64 18.12
N THR A 124 -35.73 32.86 19.14
CA THR A 124 -35.60 31.40 19.12
C THR A 124 -36.93 30.73 18.78
N VAL A 125 -36.88 29.52 18.19
CA VAL A 125 -38.09 28.72 17.93
C VAL A 125 -38.90 28.56 19.21
N PHE A 126 -38.22 28.25 20.34
CA PHE A 126 -38.86 28.15 21.65
C PHE A 126 -39.61 29.43 22.05
N ALA A 127 -38.95 30.60 22.00
CA ALA A 127 -39.54 31.86 22.43
C ALA A 127 -40.75 32.23 21.57
N VAL A 128 -40.64 32.07 20.26
CA VAL A 128 -41.74 32.35 19.32
C VAL A 128 -42.92 31.41 19.56
N SER A 129 -42.68 30.11 19.71
CA SER A 129 -43.74 29.14 20.01
C SER A 129 -44.41 29.42 21.36
N GLN A 130 -43.63 29.85 22.36
CA GLN A 130 -44.13 30.19 23.70
C GLN A 130 -44.96 31.47 23.69
N ILE A 131 -44.59 32.47 22.88
CA ILE A 131 -45.41 33.67 22.63
C ILE A 131 -46.70 33.26 21.94
N GLY A 132 -46.64 32.38 20.94
CA GLY A 132 -47.82 31.87 20.26
C GLY A 132 -48.79 31.17 21.21
N LEU A 133 -48.28 30.31 22.09
CA LEU A 133 -49.08 29.66 23.14
C LEU A 133 -49.79 30.69 24.03
N LYS A 134 -49.05 31.68 24.56
CA LYS A 134 -49.62 32.75 25.41
C LYS A 134 -50.64 33.62 24.66
N GLY A 135 -50.44 33.81 23.36
CA GLY A 135 -51.39 34.50 22.47
C GLY A 135 -52.61 33.64 22.06
N GLY A 136 -52.74 32.42 22.57
CA GLY A 136 -53.89 31.55 22.32
C GLY A 136 -53.88 30.87 20.93
N ILE A 137 -52.75 30.83 20.22
CA ILE A 137 -52.66 30.23 18.87
C ILE A 137 -53.07 28.75 18.87
N PHE A 138 -52.79 28.01 19.95
CA PHE A 138 -53.18 26.59 20.11
C PHE A 138 -54.59 26.41 20.70
N GLN A 139 -55.38 27.49 20.74
CA GLN A 139 -56.80 27.50 21.13
C GLN A 139 -57.68 28.24 20.13
N TYR A 140 -57.07 28.86 19.11
CA TYR A 140 -57.73 29.78 18.18
C TYR A 140 -58.76 29.07 17.28
N THR A 141 -58.54 27.79 16.99
CA THR A 141 -59.51 27.03 16.21
C THR A 141 -60.67 26.58 17.10
N ASN A 142 -61.88 26.59 16.55
CA ASN A 142 -63.05 26.05 17.26
C ASN A 142 -62.88 24.57 17.64
N ALA A 143 -61.98 23.85 16.97
CA ALA A 143 -61.69 22.45 17.19
C ALA A 143 -60.99 22.16 18.54
N LEU A 144 -60.00 22.96 18.96
CA LEU A 144 -59.23 22.68 20.17
C LEU A 144 -59.90 23.20 21.45
N LYS A 145 -60.98 23.98 21.35
CA LYS A 145 -61.71 24.53 22.51
C LYS A 145 -62.22 23.46 23.48
N VAL A 146 -62.54 22.25 22.98
CA VAL A 146 -62.98 21.11 23.81
C VAL A 146 -61.92 20.68 24.83
N LEU A 147 -60.63 20.95 24.55
CA LEU A 147 -59.53 20.65 25.49
C LEU A 147 -59.36 21.72 26.57
N GLY A 148 -60.08 22.83 26.51
CA GLY A 148 -59.96 23.92 27.47
C GLY A 148 -58.67 24.73 27.32
N LYS A 149 -58.12 25.19 28.46
CA LYS A 149 -56.90 26.01 28.49
C LYS A 149 -55.64 25.13 28.58
N PRO A 150 -54.66 25.32 27.69
CA PRO A 150 -53.38 24.67 27.83
C PRO A 150 -52.62 25.27 29.03
N SER A 151 -51.63 24.51 29.51
CA SER A 151 -50.67 24.99 30.49
C SER A 151 -49.94 26.25 30.00
N ALA A 152 -49.51 27.10 30.92
CA ALA A 152 -48.90 28.40 30.59
C ALA A 152 -47.54 28.28 29.90
N THR A 153 -46.89 27.12 30.02
CA THR A 153 -45.56 26.81 29.49
C THR A 153 -45.64 25.60 28.57
N LEU A 154 -45.05 25.70 27.39
CA LEU A 154 -44.82 24.53 26.55
C LEU A 154 -43.52 23.82 26.98
N LYS A 155 -43.49 22.50 26.82
CA LYS A 155 -42.24 21.73 26.89
C LYS A 155 -41.59 21.70 25.51
N PHE A 156 -40.26 21.76 25.50
CA PHE A 156 -39.46 21.89 24.29
C PHE A 156 -38.28 20.94 24.35
N ASP A 157 -38.22 20.01 23.40
CA ASP A 157 -37.08 19.14 23.19
C ASP A 157 -36.53 19.37 21.78
N GLU A 158 -35.22 19.27 21.63
CA GLU A 158 -34.56 19.32 20.32
C GLU A 158 -33.55 18.19 20.16
N ALA A 159 -33.39 17.76 18.91
CA ALA A 159 -32.38 16.79 18.53
C ALA A 159 -31.86 17.09 17.13
N PHE A 160 -30.59 16.77 16.90
CA PHE A 160 -29.91 16.96 15.62
C PHE A 160 -29.67 15.62 14.95
N PHE A 161 -30.04 15.54 13.68
CA PHE A 161 -29.92 14.32 12.90
C PHE A 161 -29.15 14.58 11.61
N CYS A 162 -28.34 13.61 11.22
CA CYS A 162 -27.70 13.58 9.92
C CYS A 162 -28.45 12.65 8.98
N TYR A 163 -28.43 12.96 7.69
CA TYR A 163 -28.96 12.03 6.69
C TYR A 163 -28.11 10.75 6.70
N ARG A 164 -28.73 9.64 6.27
CA ARG A 164 -28.04 8.36 6.14
C ARG A 164 -26.82 8.52 5.22
N GLY A 165 -25.64 8.07 5.67
CA GLY A 165 -24.38 8.30 4.95
C GLY A 165 -23.47 9.36 5.59
N GLN A 166 -23.82 9.87 6.76
CA GLN A 166 -23.13 10.96 7.46
C GLN A 166 -23.05 10.67 8.96
N SER A 167 -22.11 11.32 9.65
CA SER A 167 -21.93 11.21 11.11
C SER A 167 -22.16 12.55 11.80
N LEU A 168 -22.84 12.53 12.95
CA LEU A 168 -23.01 13.72 13.78
C LEU A 168 -21.68 14.07 14.46
N VAL A 169 -21.25 15.31 14.32
CA VAL A 169 -20.01 15.87 14.87
C VAL A 169 -20.36 17.17 15.57
N GLU A 170 -19.68 17.46 16.69
CA GLU A 170 -19.92 18.67 17.50
C GLU A 170 -21.37 18.84 18.01
N GLY A 171 -22.18 17.78 17.94
CA GLY A 171 -23.57 17.77 18.45
C GLY A 171 -24.61 18.38 17.52
N ASP A 172 -24.20 19.18 16.53
CA ASP A 172 -25.12 19.86 15.62
C ASP A 172 -24.64 19.93 14.16
N LYS A 173 -23.53 19.28 13.79
CA LYS A 173 -23.04 19.24 12.40
C LYS A 173 -22.94 17.81 11.90
N CYS A 174 -22.94 17.65 10.59
CA CYS A 174 -22.82 16.38 9.92
C CYS A 174 -21.54 16.33 9.10
N HIS A 175 -20.69 15.36 9.40
CA HIS A 175 -19.53 15.04 8.58
C HIS A 175 -19.94 14.09 7.45
N LEU A 176 -19.73 14.53 6.21
CA LEU A 176 -19.91 13.76 5.00
C LEU A 176 -18.64 12.98 4.68
N CYS A 177 -18.79 11.72 4.29
CA CYS A 177 -17.69 10.99 3.69
C CYS A 177 -17.27 11.61 2.37
N LYS A 178 -15.97 11.66 2.11
CA LYS A 178 -15.43 12.26 0.88
C LYS A 178 -15.73 11.35 -0.32
N ALA A 179 -15.57 11.88 -1.53
CA ALA A 179 -15.61 11.04 -2.73
C ALA A 179 -14.57 9.91 -2.60
N GLY A 180 -14.96 8.71 -3.02
CA GLY A 180 -14.20 7.47 -2.82
C GLY A 180 -14.47 6.78 -1.49
N GLU A 181 -15.29 7.35 -0.61
CA GLU A 181 -15.64 6.76 0.68
C GLU A 181 -17.15 6.57 0.81
N ARG A 182 -17.53 5.61 1.66
CA ARG A 182 -18.91 5.43 2.13
C ARG A 182 -18.93 5.43 3.65
N PHE A 183 -20.05 5.83 4.23
CA PHE A 183 -20.28 5.65 5.65
C PHE A 183 -20.51 4.17 5.97
N ASP A 184 -19.98 3.72 7.11
CA ASP A 184 -20.18 2.37 7.62
C ASP A 184 -20.74 2.44 9.04
N ASP A 185 -22.02 2.05 9.20
CA ASP A 185 -22.73 2.09 10.48
C ASP A 185 -22.02 1.27 11.57
N ARG A 186 -21.36 0.15 11.20
CA ARG A 186 -20.69 -0.72 12.18
C ARG A 186 -19.42 -0.10 12.73
N ARG A 187 -18.75 0.71 11.92
CA ARG A 187 -17.51 1.40 12.30
C ARG A 187 -17.78 2.84 12.72
N ASN A 188 -19.02 3.31 12.63
CA ASN A 188 -19.45 4.67 12.89
C ASN A 188 -18.54 5.70 12.22
N GLY A 189 -18.23 5.51 10.93
CA GLY A 189 -17.24 6.33 10.24
C GLY A 189 -17.12 6.04 8.75
N CYS A 190 -16.30 6.86 8.07
CA CYS A 190 -16.08 6.75 6.64
C CYS A 190 -15.05 5.66 6.31
N VAL A 191 -15.39 4.81 5.35
CA VAL A 191 -14.57 3.70 4.88
C VAL A 191 -14.39 3.85 3.37
N LYS A 192 -13.17 3.63 2.89
CA LYS A 192 -12.85 3.66 1.46
C LYS A 192 -13.62 2.58 0.71
N CYS A 193 -14.06 2.90 -0.50
CA CYS A 193 -14.68 1.95 -1.40
C CYS A 193 -13.72 0.81 -1.75
N ASP A 194 -14.18 -0.43 -1.65
CA ASP A 194 -13.37 -1.61 -1.98
C ASP A 194 -13.05 -1.67 -3.49
N LYS A 195 -12.05 -2.47 -3.86
CA LYS A 195 -11.70 -2.65 -5.27
C LYS A 195 -12.90 -3.15 -6.09
N GLY A 196 -13.08 -2.55 -7.26
CA GLY A 196 -14.24 -2.81 -8.12
C GLY A 196 -15.47 -1.99 -7.78
N THR A 197 -15.33 -1.03 -6.86
CA THR A 197 -16.35 -0.04 -6.55
C THR A 197 -15.74 1.36 -6.50
N TYR A 198 -16.58 2.38 -6.71
CA TYR A 198 -16.19 3.79 -6.70
C TYR A 198 -17.31 4.66 -6.09
N GLN A 199 -16.99 5.91 -5.74
CA GLN A 199 -18.00 6.86 -5.30
C GLN A 199 -17.64 8.30 -5.65
N ASP A 200 -18.43 8.93 -6.52
CA ASP A 200 -18.27 10.28 -7.04
C ASP A 200 -18.93 11.37 -6.19
N LYS A 201 -19.89 11.00 -5.33
CA LYS A 201 -20.61 11.95 -4.47
C LYS A 201 -20.12 11.87 -3.02
N GLN A 202 -20.12 13.01 -2.34
CA GLN A 202 -19.89 13.06 -0.90
C GLN A 202 -21.11 12.56 -0.11
N GLY A 203 -20.90 12.13 1.14
CA GLY A 203 -21.95 11.68 2.05
C GLY A 203 -22.65 10.40 1.61
N ALA A 204 -21.97 9.58 0.81
CA ALA A 204 -22.53 8.34 0.32
C ALA A 204 -22.60 7.28 1.43
N PHE A 205 -23.66 6.48 1.40
CA PHE A 205 -23.81 5.31 2.27
C PHE A 205 -23.36 4.01 1.59
N GLU A 206 -23.26 4.00 0.26
CA GLU A 206 -22.89 2.83 -0.53
C GLU A 206 -21.94 3.23 -1.66
N CYS A 207 -21.01 2.34 -2.02
CA CYS A 207 -20.13 2.53 -3.18
C CYS A 207 -20.79 1.95 -4.44
N LYS A 208 -20.70 2.68 -5.55
CA LYS A 208 -21.20 2.23 -6.85
C LYS A 208 -20.30 1.13 -7.40
N LYS A 209 -20.89 0.07 -7.93
CA LYS A 209 -20.12 -1.02 -8.57
C LYS A 209 -19.64 -0.58 -9.95
N CYS A 210 -18.42 -0.99 -10.31
CA CYS A 210 -17.97 -0.89 -11.69
C CYS A 210 -18.83 -1.76 -12.62
N ALA A 211 -18.84 -1.44 -13.92
CA ALA A 211 -19.52 -2.25 -14.92
C ALA A 211 -18.95 -3.68 -15.00
N GLU A 212 -19.71 -4.58 -15.62
CA GLU A 212 -19.31 -5.99 -15.74
C GLU A 212 -17.92 -6.13 -16.39
N GLY A 213 -17.07 -6.98 -15.81
CA GLY A 213 -15.70 -7.17 -16.27
C GLY A 213 -14.72 -6.04 -15.91
N GLN A 214 -15.15 -4.99 -15.21
CA GLN A 214 -14.27 -3.89 -14.77
C GLN A 214 -13.90 -3.99 -13.28
N THR A 215 -12.84 -3.28 -12.90
CA THR A 215 -12.38 -3.12 -11.52
C THR A 215 -11.62 -1.82 -11.35
N THR A 216 -11.43 -1.36 -10.12
CA THR A 216 -10.52 -0.26 -9.80
C THR A 216 -9.12 -0.78 -9.46
N VAL A 217 -8.08 0.03 -9.67
CA VAL A 217 -6.67 -0.33 -9.33
C VAL A 217 -6.49 -0.41 -7.82
N SER A 218 -6.99 0.61 -7.13
CA SER A 218 -6.89 0.83 -5.69
C SER A 218 -8.28 0.91 -5.06
N THR A 219 -8.31 0.79 -3.74
CA THR A 219 -9.49 1.14 -2.94
C THR A 219 -9.66 2.65 -2.88
N GLY A 220 -10.88 3.12 -2.70
CA GLY A 220 -11.19 4.53 -2.49
C GLY A 220 -11.33 5.33 -3.78
N SER A 221 -11.67 4.69 -4.90
CA SER A 221 -11.79 5.35 -6.19
C SER A 221 -12.92 6.39 -6.19
N PRO A 222 -12.63 7.68 -6.43
CA PRO A 222 -13.65 8.70 -6.44
C PRO A 222 -14.41 8.78 -7.76
N LEU A 223 -13.95 8.17 -8.86
CA LEU A 223 -14.52 8.45 -10.18
C LEU A 223 -14.86 7.18 -10.95
N ALA A 224 -15.93 7.25 -11.74
CA ALA A 224 -16.36 6.14 -12.60
C ALA A 224 -15.29 5.73 -13.62
N ARG A 225 -14.48 6.69 -14.10
CA ARG A 225 -13.37 6.43 -15.03
C ARG A 225 -12.22 5.63 -14.43
N ASP A 226 -12.18 5.49 -13.10
CA ASP A 226 -11.20 4.65 -12.42
C ASP A 226 -11.56 3.16 -12.52
N CYS A 227 -12.77 2.84 -12.97
CA CYS A 227 -13.16 1.49 -13.35
C CYS A 227 -12.54 1.13 -14.70
N ILE A 228 -11.58 0.22 -14.65
CA ILE A 228 -10.80 -0.24 -15.79
C ILE A 228 -11.02 -1.73 -16.03
N GLN A 229 -10.81 -2.18 -17.27
CA GLN A 229 -11.06 -3.57 -17.65
C GLN A 229 -10.20 -4.55 -16.83
N ARG A 230 -10.81 -5.58 -16.22
CA ARG A 230 -10.05 -6.65 -15.54
C ARG A 230 -9.16 -7.36 -16.54
N CYS A 231 -7.95 -7.71 -16.08
CA CYS A 231 -7.07 -8.53 -16.90
C CYS A 231 -7.65 -9.93 -17.07
N PRO A 232 -7.57 -10.51 -18.28
CA PRO A 232 -8.09 -11.84 -18.57
C PRO A 232 -7.40 -12.92 -17.73
N VAL A 233 -7.92 -14.15 -17.79
CA VAL A 233 -7.30 -15.30 -17.15
C VAL A 233 -5.86 -15.49 -17.67
N GLY A 234 -4.93 -15.76 -16.76
CA GLY A 234 -3.50 -15.83 -17.06
C GLY A 234 -2.81 -14.48 -17.24
N TYR A 235 -3.46 -13.34 -16.98
CA TYR A 235 -2.83 -12.02 -17.09
C TYR A 235 -3.04 -11.18 -15.84
N GLN A 236 -1.98 -10.57 -15.33
CA GLN A 236 -2.04 -9.59 -14.24
C GLN A 236 -1.74 -8.19 -14.71
N ARG A 237 -2.17 -7.21 -13.94
CA ARG A 237 -1.88 -5.81 -14.21
C ARG A 237 -0.42 -5.50 -13.86
N ASP A 238 0.24 -4.69 -14.67
CA ASP A 238 1.59 -4.21 -14.41
C ASP A 238 1.64 -3.26 -13.20
N SER A 239 2.85 -2.90 -12.77
CA SER A 239 3.06 -1.99 -11.63
C SER A 239 2.48 -0.58 -11.87
N THR A 240 2.38 -0.16 -13.14
CA THR A 240 1.80 1.14 -13.51
C THR A 240 0.28 1.17 -13.50
N GLY A 241 -0.37 0.00 -13.44
CA GLY A 241 -1.83 -0.08 -13.43
C GLY A 241 -2.48 0.02 -14.81
N THR A 242 -1.72 0.06 -15.90
CA THR A 242 -2.25 0.36 -17.24
C THR A 242 -2.38 -0.86 -18.14
N ARG A 243 -1.42 -1.79 -18.08
CA ARG A 243 -1.33 -2.91 -19.03
C ARG A 243 -1.52 -4.26 -18.34
N CYS A 244 -2.11 -5.20 -19.06
CA CYS A 244 -2.20 -6.59 -18.64
C CYS A 244 -1.02 -7.38 -19.22
N LEU A 245 -0.16 -7.89 -18.35
CA LEU A 245 0.98 -8.72 -18.68
C LEU A 245 0.66 -10.19 -18.36
N PRO A 246 1.14 -11.15 -19.17
CA PRO A 246 0.92 -12.56 -18.89
C PRO A 246 1.57 -12.94 -17.55
N CYS A 247 0.94 -13.86 -16.82
CA CYS A 247 1.48 -14.38 -15.58
C CYS A 247 2.89 -14.93 -15.81
N PRO A 248 3.88 -14.55 -14.99
CA PRO A 248 5.23 -15.08 -15.14
C PRO A 248 5.25 -16.59 -14.92
N ILE A 249 6.28 -17.24 -15.44
CA ILE A 249 6.45 -18.69 -15.33
C ILE A 249 6.44 -19.10 -13.86
N GLY A 250 5.73 -20.19 -13.54
CA GLY A 250 5.55 -20.67 -12.16
C GLY A 250 4.39 -20.00 -11.43
N THR A 251 3.62 -19.18 -12.13
CA THR A 251 2.39 -18.56 -11.60
C THR A 251 1.23 -18.72 -12.56
N PHE A 252 0.01 -18.69 -12.05
CA PHE A 252 -1.22 -18.75 -12.83
C PHE A 252 -2.27 -17.79 -12.28
N LYS A 253 -3.29 -17.47 -13.08
CA LYS A 253 -4.42 -16.64 -12.63
C LYS A 253 -5.74 -17.09 -13.26
N THR A 254 -6.69 -17.47 -12.41
CA THR A 254 -8.07 -17.76 -12.80
C THR A 254 -8.93 -16.49 -12.83
N ALA A 255 -10.22 -16.61 -13.17
CA ALA A 255 -11.12 -15.47 -13.26
C ALA A 255 -11.35 -14.77 -11.90
N ASP A 256 -11.34 -15.55 -10.82
CA ASP A 256 -11.64 -15.09 -9.46
C ASP A 256 -10.44 -14.47 -8.75
N LEU A 257 -9.24 -14.62 -9.32
CA LEU A 257 -8.00 -14.16 -8.71
C LEU A 257 -7.63 -12.75 -9.20
N PRO A 258 -7.31 -11.81 -8.29
CA PRO A 258 -6.94 -10.45 -8.67
C PRO A 258 -5.51 -10.37 -9.23
N LEU A 259 -4.64 -11.30 -8.86
CA LEU A 259 -3.21 -11.34 -9.20
C LEU A 259 -2.80 -12.77 -9.57
N CYS A 260 -1.64 -12.92 -10.22
CA CYS A 260 -1.07 -14.24 -10.46
C CYS A 260 -0.61 -14.86 -9.14
N VAL A 261 -0.96 -16.12 -8.93
CA VAL A 261 -0.65 -16.91 -7.75
C VAL A 261 0.40 -17.95 -8.11
N THR A 262 1.33 -18.22 -7.19
CA THR A 262 2.37 -19.22 -7.38
C THR A 262 1.80 -20.63 -7.50
N CYS A 263 2.44 -21.45 -8.32
CA CYS A 263 2.09 -22.85 -8.46
C CYS A 263 2.31 -23.61 -7.13
N PRO A 264 1.37 -24.49 -6.74
CA PRO A 264 1.47 -25.25 -5.51
C PRO A 264 2.56 -26.35 -5.61
N ARG A 265 3.01 -26.86 -4.45
CA ARG A 265 3.89 -28.05 -4.34
C ARG A 265 5.23 -27.95 -5.09
N GLY A 266 5.77 -26.73 -5.27
CA GLY A 266 7.03 -26.54 -6.00
C GLY A 266 6.94 -26.86 -7.49
N LEU A 267 5.73 -26.85 -8.04
CA LEU A 267 5.48 -27.01 -9.46
C LEU A 267 5.63 -25.67 -10.19
N SER A 268 5.60 -25.73 -11.51
CA SER A 268 5.87 -24.64 -12.42
C SER A 268 5.08 -24.82 -13.71
N THR A 269 4.94 -23.74 -14.46
CA THR A 269 4.24 -23.70 -15.74
C THR A 269 5.21 -23.88 -16.90
N LEU A 270 4.75 -24.40 -18.04
CA LEU A 270 5.60 -24.52 -19.23
C LEU A 270 5.98 -23.16 -19.80
N SER A 271 5.02 -22.25 -19.86
CA SER A 271 5.15 -20.91 -20.43
C SER A 271 4.49 -19.87 -19.51
N VAL A 272 4.66 -18.60 -19.88
CA VAL A 272 3.92 -17.48 -19.27
C VAL A 272 2.43 -17.59 -19.60
N GLY A 273 1.58 -16.95 -18.80
CA GLY A 273 0.16 -16.81 -19.10
C GLY A 273 -0.72 -17.98 -18.65
N ALA A 274 -0.29 -18.76 -17.65
CA ALA A 274 -1.06 -19.90 -17.19
C ALA A 274 -2.42 -19.49 -16.60
N LYS A 275 -3.48 -20.15 -17.07
CA LYS A 275 -4.88 -19.80 -16.78
C LYS A 275 -5.43 -20.44 -15.51
N ASN A 276 -4.84 -21.55 -15.07
CA ASN A 276 -5.30 -22.34 -13.92
C ASN A 276 -4.14 -23.17 -13.33
N SER A 277 -4.41 -23.81 -12.19
CA SER A 277 -3.43 -24.64 -11.48
C SER A 277 -3.09 -25.94 -12.22
N SER A 278 -3.95 -26.44 -13.12
CA SER A 278 -3.65 -27.66 -13.89
C SER A 278 -2.54 -27.47 -14.92
N LEU A 279 -2.17 -26.22 -15.23
CA LEU A 279 -0.99 -25.91 -16.06
C LEU A 279 0.31 -25.87 -15.25
N CYS A 280 0.24 -26.05 -13.92
CA CYS A 280 1.40 -26.23 -13.06
C CYS A 280 1.83 -27.71 -13.06
N SER A 281 2.33 -28.21 -14.19
CA SER A 281 2.64 -29.63 -14.37
C SER A 281 4.12 -29.97 -14.35
N ILE A 282 4.99 -28.97 -14.27
CA ILE A 282 6.44 -29.13 -14.40
C ILE A 282 7.08 -28.96 -13.02
N LYS A 283 8.06 -29.80 -12.67
CA LYS A 283 8.83 -29.61 -11.44
C LYS A 283 9.73 -28.37 -11.59
N MET A 284 9.77 -27.51 -10.58
CA MET A 284 10.65 -26.35 -10.61
C MET A 284 12.13 -26.78 -10.67
N CYS A 285 12.84 -26.32 -11.69
CA CYS A 285 14.28 -26.55 -11.81
C CYS A 285 15.04 -25.69 -10.80
N LEU A 286 15.87 -26.32 -9.98
CA LEU A 286 16.66 -25.62 -8.98
C LEU A 286 17.88 -24.95 -9.63
N PRO A 287 18.50 -23.95 -8.97
CA PRO A 287 19.76 -23.39 -9.43
C PRO A 287 20.80 -24.48 -9.74
N GLY A 288 21.46 -24.34 -10.89
CA GLY A 288 22.34 -25.36 -11.47
C GLY A 288 21.67 -26.26 -12.50
N THR A 289 20.34 -26.18 -12.65
CA THR A 289 19.58 -26.98 -13.62
C THR A 289 18.75 -26.13 -14.56
N PHE A 290 18.43 -26.67 -15.73
CA PHE A 290 17.54 -26.05 -16.71
C PHE A 290 16.48 -27.07 -17.17
N LEU A 291 15.32 -26.58 -17.59
CA LEU A 291 14.27 -27.45 -18.13
C LEU A 291 14.63 -27.91 -19.55
N ASN A 292 14.77 -29.22 -19.75
CA ASN A 292 14.75 -29.81 -21.08
C ASN A 292 13.30 -29.92 -21.55
N ILE A 293 12.95 -29.16 -22.60
CA ILE A 293 11.57 -29.09 -23.11
C ILE A 293 11.09 -30.38 -23.78
N THR A 294 12.00 -31.26 -24.19
CA THR A 294 11.68 -32.53 -24.85
C THR A 294 11.35 -33.61 -23.82
N THR A 295 12.11 -33.68 -22.74
CA THR A 295 11.90 -34.66 -21.64
C THR A 295 10.97 -34.12 -20.55
N LEU A 296 10.79 -32.80 -20.47
CA LEU A 296 10.12 -32.08 -19.39
C LEU A 296 10.76 -32.30 -18.01
N GLU A 297 12.06 -32.66 -18.00
CA GLU A 297 12.85 -32.87 -16.80
C GLU A 297 13.92 -31.78 -16.63
N CYS A 298 14.40 -31.61 -15.40
CA CYS A 298 15.45 -30.66 -15.09
C CYS A 298 16.82 -31.32 -15.24
N GLU A 299 17.61 -30.82 -16.18
CA GLU A 299 18.96 -31.30 -16.47
C GLU A 299 20.01 -30.34 -15.91
N GLN A 300 21.16 -30.87 -15.53
CA GLN A 300 22.25 -30.06 -14.99
C GLN A 300 22.91 -29.23 -16.09
N CYS A 301 23.34 -28.02 -15.74
CA CYS A 301 24.19 -27.24 -16.63
C CYS A 301 25.53 -27.95 -16.88
N GLU A 302 25.92 -28.06 -18.14
CA GLU A 302 27.21 -28.62 -18.54
C GLU A 302 28.39 -27.71 -18.14
N PHE A 303 29.61 -28.22 -18.28
CA PHE A 303 30.84 -27.48 -17.99
C PHE A 303 30.92 -26.17 -18.77
N GLY A 304 31.48 -25.14 -18.13
CA GLY A 304 31.52 -23.78 -18.67
C GLY A 304 30.18 -23.03 -18.62
N LEU A 305 29.10 -23.67 -18.14
CA LEU A 305 27.79 -23.06 -17.99
C LEU A 305 27.33 -23.04 -16.52
N TYR A 306 26.42 -22.12 -16.21
CA TYR A 306 25.78 -22.03 -14.89
C TYR A 306 24.33 -21.52 -14.99
N SER A 307 23.50 -21.78 -13.98
CA SER A 307 22.17 -21.15 -13.85
C SER A 307 21.89 -20.81 -12.39
N SER A 308 21.70 -19.52 -12.11
CA SER A 308 21.40 -19.04 -10.75
C SER A 308 19.93 -18.88 -10.46
N GLU A 309 19.08 -18.97 -11.49
CA GLU A 309 17.65 -18.78 -11.38
C GLU A 309 16.96 -20.03 -10.83
N TYR A 310 16.00 -19.81 -9.92
CA TYR A 310 14.95 -20.79 -9.70
C TYR A 310 14.08 -20.87 -10.95
N ASN A 311 13.69 -22.09 -11.33
CA ASN A 311 12.93 -22.38 -12.54
C ASN A 311 13.71 -22.12 -13.85
N GLY A 312 15.02 -22.39 -13.82
CA GLY A 312 15.95 -22.16 -14.92
C GLY A 312 15.50 -22.75 -16.26
N ARG A 313 15.67 -21.97 -17.34
CA ARG A 313 15.33 -22.35 -18.72
C ARG A 313 16.52 -22.44 -19.65
N ILE A 314 17.61 -21.80 -19.24
CA ILE A 314 18.85 -21.74 -20.01
C ILE A 314 20.01 -21.73 -19.02
N CYS A 315 21.07 -22.46 -19.37
CA CYS A 315 22.35 -22.34 -18.71
C CYS A 315 23.15 -21.23 -19.39
N LYS A 316 23.56 -20.24 -18.60
CA LYS A 316 24.35 -19.10 -19.05
C LYS A 316 25.82 -19.50 -19.18
N ALA A 317 26.49 -19.01 -20.21
CA ALA A 317 27.92 -19.21 -20.38
C ALA A 317 28.73 -18.44 -19.33
N CYS A 318 29.83 -19.03 -18.88
CA CYS A 318 30.82 -18.34 -18.08
C CYS A 318 31.45 -17.18 -18.86
N PRO A 319 31.88 -16.11 -18.17
CA PRO A 319 32.67 -15.03 -18.78
C PRO A 319 33.95 -15.53 -19.47
N VAL A 320 34.52 -14.69 -20.34
CA VAL A 320 35.75 -15.00 -21.08
C VAL A 320 36.90 -15.38 -20.11
N ASN A 321 37.70 -16.38 -20.47
CA ASN A 321 38.80 -16.94 -19.68
C ASN A 321 38.39 -17.53 -18.32
N THR A 322 37.12 -17.93 -18.18
CA THR A 322 36.61 -18.64 -17.01
C THR A 322 35.77 -19.83 -17.41
N THR A 323 35.70 -20.84 -16.54
CA THR A 323 34.89 -22.04 -16.75
C THR A 323 34.42 -22.61 -15.42
N THR A 324 33.37 -23.43 -15.46
CA THR A 324 32.94 -24.24 -14.32
C THR A 324 33.53 -25.63 -14.44
N TYR A 325 34.20 -26.11 -13.39
CA TYR A 325 34.82 -27.43 -13.33
C TYR A 325 33.90 -28.52 -12.78
N GLN A 326 32.60 -28.22 -12.69
CA GLN A 326 31.58 -29.18 -12.27
C GLN A 326 30.28 -28.92 -13.02
N LYS A 327 29.58 -29.99 -13.36
CA LYS A 327 28.20 -29.92 -13.84
C LYS A 327 27.29 -29.39 -12.74
N GLY A 328 26.20 -28.76 -13.14
CA GLY A 328 25.20 -28.26 -12.20
C GLY A 328 25.62 -26.97 -11.48
N SER A 329 26.54 -26.19 -12.07
CA SER A 329 26.98 -24.93 -11.45
C SER A 329 25.83 -23.93 -11.34
N ASN A 330 25.61 -23.42 -10.14
CA ASN A 330 24.44 -22.64 -9.76
C ASN A 330 24.73 -21.14 -9.55
N SER A 331 25.97 -20.71 -9.74
CA SER A 331 26.37 -19.33 -9.56
C SER A 331 27.52 -18.97 -10.48
N ILE A 332 27.55 -17.72 -10.93
CA ILE A 332 28.67 -17.16 -11.68
C ILE A 332 29.99 -17.21 -10.90
N THR A 333 29.93 -17.24 -9.56
CA THR A 333 31.12 -17.33 -8.71
C THR A 333 31.86 -18.66 -8.85
N GLN A 334 31.23 -19.67 -9.45
CA GLN A 334 31.84 -20.96 -9.76
C GLN A 334 32.54 -20.97 -11.13
N CYS A 335 32.43 -19.87 -11.90
CA CYS A 335 33.25 -19.65 -13.09
C CYS A 335 34.64 -19.23 -12.64
N GLU A 336 35.53 -20.20 -12.52
CA GLU A 336 36.92 -20.01 -12.13
C GLU A 336 37.79 -19.73 -13.34
N SER A 337 38.92 -19.03 -13.15
CA SER A 337 39.82 -18.74 -14.26
C SER A 337 40.45 -20.02 -14.81
N THR A 338 40.51 -20.09 -16.15
CA THR A 338 41.23 -21.16 -16.86
C THR A 338 42.75 -21.01 -16.78
N ASP A 339 43.26 -19.85 -16.34
CA ASP A 339 44.70 -19.60 -16.15
C ASP A 339 45.03 -19.65 -14.65
N GLN A 340 45.51 -20.81 -14.18
CA GLN A 340 45.73 -21.02 -12.74
C GLN A 340 46.96 -20.26 -12.23
N CYS A 341 47.89 -19.93 -13.12
CA CYS A 341 49.08 -19.15 -12.79
C CYS A 341 48.72 -17.68 -12.54
N ARG A 342 47.96 -17.07 -13.46
CA ARG A 342 47.50 -15.69 -13.32
C ARG A 342 46.51 -15.53 -12.16
N ALA A 343 45.62 -16.50 -11.98
CA ALA A 343 44.65 -16.51 -10.89
C ALA A 343 45.27 -16.85 -9.53
N LYS A 344 46.54 -17.26 -9.48
CA LYS A 344 47.24 -17.69 -8.25
C LYS A 344 46.53 -18.82 -7.50
N THR A 345 45.84 -19.69 -8.23
CA THR A 345 45.17 -20.88 -7.69
C THR A 345 46.05 -22.14 -7.77
N HIS A 346 47.21 -22.02 -8.43
CA HIS A 346 48.24 -23.06 -8.49
C HIS A 346 48.88 -23.33 -7.12
N ARG A 347 49.43 -24.53 -6.94
CA ARG A 347 50.13 -24.96 -5.71
C ARG A 347 51.65 -25.03 -5.87
N CYS A 348 52.21 -24.32 -6.85
CA CYS A 348 53.67 -24.29 -7.03
C CYS A 348 54.37 -23.76 -5.78
N HIS A 349 55.59 -24.26 -5.53
CA HIS A 349 56.44 -23.72 -4.47
C HIS A 349 56.67 -22.23 -4.70
N TRP A 350 56.84 -21.45 -3.62
CA TRP A 350 57.12 -20.01 -3.75
C TRP A 350 58.43 -19.70 -4.51
N LEU A 351 59.36 -20.66 -4.54
CA LEU A 351 60.62 -20.62 -5.32
C LEU A 351 60.49 -21.22 -6.73
N ALA A 352 59.28 -21.55 -7.18
CA ALA A 352 59.02 -22.04 -8.52
C ALA A 352 58.36 -20.96 -9.40
N ALA A 353 58.46 -21.17 -10.71
CA ALA A 353 57.66 -20.51 -11.73
C ALA A 353 56.49 -21.42 -12.11
N CYS A 354 55.31 -20.82 -12.29
CA CYS A 354 54.10 -21.49 -12.74
C CYS A 354 53.98 -21.32 -14.25
N PHE A 355 53.55 -22.38 -14.93
CA PHE A 355 53.25 -22.37 -16.35
C PHE A 355 51.87 -22.99 -16.58
N ASP A 356 51.00 -22.20 -17.18
CA ASP A 356 49.61 -22.58 -17.46
C ASP A 356 49.57 -23.55 -18.65
N LEU A 357 48.67 -24.55 -18.58
CA LEU A 357 48.43 -25.49 -19.66
C LEU A 357 46.94 -25.46 -20.04
N PRO A 358 46.59 -25.77 -21.30
CA PRO A 358 45.19 -25.93 -21.67
C PRO A 358 44.50 -26.95 -20.78
N ASP A 359 43.34 -26.57 -20.23
CA ASP A 359 42.49 -27.47 -19.49
C ASP A 359 41.91 -28.52 -20.44
N GLU A 360 42.27 -29.78 -20.21
CA GLU A 360 41.76 -30.94 -20.97
C GLU A 360 40.84 -31.77 -20.06
N ASP A 361 39.82 -32.41 -20.64
CA ASP A 361 38.81 -33.20 -19.91
C ASP A 361 38.17 -32.46 -18.73
N HIS A 362 38.02 -31.13 -18.84
CA HIS A 362 37.48 -30.26 -17.78
C HIS A 362 38.27 -30.33 -16.46
N LYS A 363 39.59 -30.50 -16.54
CA LYS A 363 40.50 -30.50 -15.40
C LYS A 363 41.48 -29.35 -15.48
N ARG A 364 41.71 -28.72 -14.31
CA ARG A 364 42.74 -27.69 -14.12
C ARG A 364 44.12 -28.27 -14.42
N ARG A 365 44.87 -27.70 -15.38
CA ARG A 365 46.22 -28.18 -15.71
C ARG A 365 47.25 -27.04 -15.69
N TYR A 366 48.27 -27.21 -14.87
CA TYR A 366 49.45 -26.34 -14.84
C TYR A 366 50.68 -27.16 -14.46
N PHE A 367 51.88 -26.65 -14.76
CA PHE A 367 53.12 -27.24 -14.29
C PHE A 367 53.99 -26.22 -13.56
N CYS A 368 54.77 -26.71 -12.61
CA CYS A 368 55.66 -25.91 -11.77
C CYS A 368 57.11 -26.29 -12.07
N LYS A 369 57.98 -25.29 -12.23
CA LYS A 369 59.42 -25.50 -12.40
C LYS A 369 60.18 -24.63 -11.42
N CYS A 370 61.12 -25.20 -10.65
CA CYS A 370 61.95 -24.41 -9.74
C CYS A 370 62.68 -23.29 -10.51
N ARG A 371 62.75 -22.11 -9.91
CA ARG A 371 63.48 -20.97 -10.48
C ARG A 371 64.98 -21.29 -10.53
N PRO A 372 65.75 -20.64 -11.43
CA PRO A 372 67.20 -20.79 -11.47
C PRO A 372 67.83 -20.63 -10.07
N GLY A 373 68.70 -21.57 -9.68
CA GLY A 373 69.32 -21.60 -8.35
C GLY A 373 68.64 -22.53 -7.33
N TYR A 374 67.57 -23.21 -7.72
CA TYR A 374 66.81 -24.14 -6.88
C TYR A 374 66.54 -25.45 -7.60
N ILE A 375 66.56 -26.56 -6.87
CA ILE A 375 66.30 -27.92 -7.38
C ILE A 375 65.06 -28.51 -6.72
N GLY A 376 64.37 -29.40 -7.45
CA GLY A 376 63.18 -30.08 -6.96
C GLY A 376 62.13 -30.29 -8.05
N ASN A 377 60.90 -30.64 -7.66
CA ASN A 377 59.80 -30.96 -8.58
C ASN A 377 58.89 -29.76 -8.91
N GLY A 378 59.29 -28.53 -8.53
CA GLY A 378 58.50 -27.32 -8.69
C GLY A 378 57.40 -27.10 -7.63
N PHE A 379 56.95 -28.14 -6.95
CA PHE A 379 56.05 -28.06 -5.78
C PHE A 379 56.82 -28.01 -4.46
N HIS A 380 58.01 -28.59 -4.45
CA HIS A 380 59.02 -28.47 -3.40
C HIS A 380 60.34 -28.09 -4.07
N CYS A 381 60.88 -26.93 -3.71
CA CYS A 381 62.16 -26.45 -4.23
C CYS A 381 63.08 -26.13 -3.04
N ALA A 382 64.26 -26.72 -3.05
CA ALA A 382 65.33 -26.43 -2.10
C ALA A 382 66.45 -25.67 -2.81
N ASP A 383 67.26 -24.93 -2.04
CA ASP A 383 68.42 -24.24 -2.58
C ASP A 383 69.37 -25.27 -3.21
N ALA A 384 69.78 -25.04 -4.46
CA ALA A 384 70.68 -25.95 -5.16
C ALA A 384 72.04 -26.13 -4.46
N CYS A 385 72.44 -25.17 -3.62
CA CYS A 385 73.66 -25.22 -2.83
C CYS A 385 73.51 -25.90 -1.47
N ASP A 386 72.27 -26.13 -1.01
CA ASP A 386 72.05 -26.75 0.30
C ASP A 386 72.57 -28.19 0.31
N ASN A 387 73.54 -28.47 1.18
CA ASN A 387 74.26 -29.75 1.29
C ASN A 387 74.84 -30.29 -0.05
N PHE A 388 75.05 -29.42 -1.04
CA PHE A 388 75.56 -29.84 -2.34
C PHE A 388 77.08 -30.08 -2.31
N CYS A 389 77.85 -29.18 -1.71
CA CYS A 389 79.29 -29.29 -1.60
C CYS A 389 79.70 -30.02 -0.33
N MET A 390 80.65 -30.96 -0.45
CA MET A 390 81.19 -31.74 0.66
C MET A 390 82.58 -31.22 1.09
N ASN A 391 83.05 -31.67 2.26
CA ASN A 391 84.41 -31.43 2.77
C ASN A 391 84.82 -29.94 2.82
N GLY A 392 83.91 -29.07 3.25
CA GLY A 392 84.17 -27.63 3.39
C GLY A 392 84.28 -26.87 2.07
N GLY A 393 83.83 -27.43 0.94
CA GLY A 393 83.75 -26.72 -0.34
C GLY A 393 82.70 -25.61 -0.34
N SER A 394 83.03 -24.45 -0.90
CA SER A 394 82.11 -23.32 -1.03
C SER A 394 81.22 -23.47 -2.26
N CYS A 395 79.90 -23.42 -2.09
CA CYS A 395 78.97 -23.50 -3.22
C CYS A 395 78.78 -22.13 -3.89
N VAL A 396 78.80 -22.12 -5.22
CA VAL A 396 78.46 -20.97 -6.05
C VAL A 396 77.43 -21.37 -7.11
N LYS A 397 76.52 -20.45 -7.45
CA LYS A 397 75.53 -20.66 -8.52
C LYS A 397 76.05 -20.01 -9.81
N ILE A 398 76.09 -20.77 -10.90
CA ILE A 398 76.50 -20.26 -12.22
C ILE A 398 75.33 -19.59 -12.95
N GLY A 399 75.57 -18.95 -14.09
CA GLY A 399 74.59 -18.06 -14.75
C GLY A 399 73.23 -18.68 -15.12
N ASN A 400 73.16 -20.00 -15.28
CA ASN A 400 71.90 -20.74 -15.50
C ASN A 400 71.22 -21.22 -14.20
N GLY A 401 71.82 -20.94 -13.04
CA GLY A 401 71.35 -21.32 -11.72
C GLY A 401 71.86 -22.68 -11.21
N ASP A 402 72.69 -23.39 -11.96
CA ASP A 402 73.24 -24.67 -11.48
C ASP A 402 74.27 -24.44 -10.37
N ALA A 403 74.30 -25.36 -9.40
CA ALA A 403 75.27 -25.32 -8.31
C ALA A 403 76.63 -25.88 -8.75
N ARG A 404 77.69 -25.17 -8.39
CA ARG A 404 79.09 -25.55 -8.60
C ARG A 404 79.86 -25.40 -7.30
N CYS A 405 80.69 -26.38 -6.97
CA CYS A 405 81.54 -26.31 -5.79
C CYS A 405 82.93 -25.75 -6.12
N LEU A 406 83.39 -24.82 -5.30
CA LEU A 406 84.78 -24.40 -5.20
C LEU A 406 85.43 -25.22 -4.09
N CYS A 407 86.19 -26.24 -4.49
CA CYS A 407 86.80 -27.17 -3.54
C CYS A 407 87.99 -26.55 -2.81
N ALA A 408 88.18 -26.93 -1.54
CA ALA A 408 89.43 -26.68 -0.83
C ALA A 408 90.61 -27.39 -1.53
N LYS A 409 91.84 -26.90 -1.33
CA LYS A 409 93.04 -27.35 -2.07
C LYS A 409 93.27 -28.87 -2.09
N GLU A 410 92.76 -29.59 -1.09
CA GLU A 410 92.92 -31.04 -0.95
C GLU A 410 91.77 -31.87 -1.54
N PHE A 411 90.77 -31.27 -2.17
CA PHE A 411 89.60 -32.00 -2.70
C PHE A 411 89.30 -31.62 -4.16
N LYS A 412 88.80 -32.58 -4.94
CA LYS A 412 88.36 -32.42 -6.34
C LYS A 412 87.03 -33.15 -6.60
N GLY A 413 86.45 -32.91 -7.77
CA GLY A 413 85.17 -33.48 -8.21
C GLY A 413 84.00 -32.49 -8.11
N ILE A 414 82.86 -32.81 -8.74
CA ILE A 414 81.71 -31.90 -8.90
C ILE A 414 81.15 -31.44 -7.54
N ARG A 415 81.24 -32.30 -6.52
CA ARG A 415 80.79 -32.04 -5.15
C ARG A 415 81.94 -32.00 -4.12
N CYS A 416 83.20 -31.94 -4.56
CA CYS A 416 84.39 -32.00 -3.68
C CYS A 416 84.51 -33.26 -2.81
N ASN A 417 84.01 -34.39 -3.32
CA ASN A 417 83.97 -35.66 -2.60
C ASN A 417 85.26 -36.49 -2.69
N THR A 418 86.21 -36.10 -3.55
CA THR A 418 87.41 -36.89 -3.82
C THR A 418 88.64 -36.16 -3.27
N GLN A 419 89.42 -36.79 -2.38
CA GLN A 419 90.66 -36.21 -1.87
C GLN A 419 91.77 -36.25 -2.93
N VAL A 420 92.54 -35.18 -3.05
CA VAL A 420 93.72 -35.10 -3.92
C VAL A 420 94.89 -35.70 -3.15
N PRO A 421 95.58 -36.73 -3.68
CA PRO A 421 96.71 -37.35 -3.00
C PRO A 421 97.80 -36.31 -2.73
N SER A 422 98.27 -36.24 -1.48
CA SER A 422 99.36 -35.35 -1.05
C SER A 422 100.67 -35.72 -1.76
N GLY A 423 100.92 -35.09 -2.91
CA GLY A 423 102.14 -35.30 -3.69
C GLY A 423 102.35 -34.32 -4.86
N VAL A 424 101.42 -33.38 -5.10
CA VAL A 424 101.54 -32.36 -6.17
C VAL A 424 101.24 -30.97 -5.60
N ILE A 425 101.94 -30.60 -4.53
CA ILE A 425 102.15 -29.20 -4.15
C ILE A 425 103.66 -28.97 -4.18
N SER A 426 104.21 -28.78 -5.37
CA SER A 426 105.46 -28.04 -5.58
C SER A 426 105.62 -27.77 -7.08
N GLY A 427 105.50 -26.49 -7.46
CA GLY A 427 105.55 -26.05 -8.85
C GLY A 427 104.82 -24.72 -8.98
N ILE A 428 105.56 -23.66 -8.64
CA ILE A 428 105.21 -22.23 -8.66
C ILE A 428 104.47 -21.82 -9.94
#